data_AF-A0A1X6Y695-F1
#
_entry.id   AF-A0A1X6Y695-F1
#
_cell.length_a   1.000
_cell.length_b   1.000
_cell.length_c   1.000
_cell.angle_alpha   90.00
_cell.angle_beta   90.00
_cell.angle_gamma   90.00
#
_symmetry.space_group_name_H-M   'P 1'
#
loop_
_entity.id
_entity.type
_entity.pdbx_description
1 polymer ?
#
loop_
_entity_poly.entity_id
_entity_poly.type
_entity_poly.pdbx_seq_one_letter_code
_entity_poly.pdbx_strand_id
1 'polypeptide(L)'
;MFTRFFGHSAAVDSGDARRSLRERYDSWRFRGDIAAIMASLDRLCDRQLDLIGMRREELFEAVSDLMMRAEEQRRIGRDVVELLETAPEDATTPKTVATARADAQAAA
;
A
#
# COMPACT_ATOMS: atom_id res chain seq x y z
N MET A 1 -27.81 -34.17 -22.00
CA MET A 1 -28.55 -32.95 -22.36
C MET A 1 -28.23 -31.90 -21.30
N PHE A 2 -27.08 -31.23 -21.39
CA PHE A 2 -26.67 -30.19 -20.45
C PHE A 2 -26.68 -28.86 -21.17
N THR A 3 -27.73 -28.08 -20.91
CA THR A 3 -27.95 -26.78 -21.50
C THR A 3 -27.01 -25.76 -20.87
N ARG A 4 -26.27 -25.11 -21.75
CA ARG A 4 -25.41 -23.95 -21.55
C ARG A 4 -26.21 -22.81 -20.91
N PHE A 5 -25.83 -22.40 -19.70
CA PHE A 5 -26.14 -21.08 -19.14
C PHE A 5 -24.83 -20.32 -18.93
N PHE A 6 -24.18 -19.94 -20.02
CA PHE A 6 -23.22 -18.83 -20.04
C PHE A 6 -23.75 -17.81 -21.03
N GLY A 7 -24.78 -17.12 -20.58
CA GLY A 7 -25.28 -15.89 -21.16
C GLY A 7 -25.25 -14.82 -20.09
N HIS A 8 -24.15 -14.08 -20.00
CA HIS A 8 -24.21 -12.69 -19.58
C HIS A 8 -23.41 -11.89 -20.60
N SER A 9 -24.15 -11.43 -21.62
CA SER A 9 -23.73 -10.35 -22.48
C SER A 9 -23.82 -9.07 -21.65
N ALA A 10 -22.73 -8.33 -21.54
CA ALA A 10 -22.66 -6.95 -21.97
C ALA A 10 -21.33 -6.35 -21.50
N ALA A 11 -20.70 -5.61 -22.40
CA ALA A 11 -19.55 -4.79 -22.16
C ALA A 11 -19.86 -3.70 -21.13
N VAL A 12 -19.82 -4.07 -19.85
CA VAL A 12 -19.83 -3.15 -18.72
C VAL A 12 -18.53 -3.41 -17.98
N ASP A 13 -17.65 -2.43 -18.10
CA ASP A 13 -16.52 -2.20 -17.20
C ASP A 13 -15.29 -3.12 -17.28
N SER A 14 -14.62 -3.08 -18.42
CA SER A 14 -13.27 -3.66 -18.54
C SER A 14 -12.22 -2.95 -17.66
N GLY A 15 -12.51 -1.73 -17.18
CA GLY A 15 -11.65 -0.97 -16.28
C GLY A 15 -11.71 -1.48 -14.85
N ASP A 16 -12.92 -1.61 -14.31
CA ASP A 16 -13.18 -2.05 -12.93
C ASP A 16 -12.91 -3.55 -12.73
N ALA A 17 -13.18 -4.37 -13.75
CA ALA A 17 -12.77 -5.78 -13.74
C ALA A 17 -11.24 -5.96 -13.67
N ARG A 18 -10.46 -5.06 -14.31
CA ARG A 18 -8.99 -5.08 -14.23
C ARG A 18 -8.48 -4.53 -12.91
N ARG A 19 -9.11 -3.48 -12.37
CA ARG A 19 -8.77 -2.88 -11.08
C ARG A 19 -8.99 -3.88 -9.94
N SER A 20 -10.14 -4.55 -9.90
CA SER A 20 -10.44 -5.60 -8.91
C SER A 20 -9.53 -6.84 -9.01
N LEU A 21 -9.11 -7.22 -10.22
CA LEU A 21 -8.19 -8.35 -10.41
C LEU A 21 -6.77 -8.01 -9.94
N ARG A 22 -6.31 -6.77 -10.18
CA ARG A 22 -5.05 -6.27 -9.63
C ARG A 22 -5.08 -6.25 -8.10
N GLU A 23 -6.14 -5.72 -7.49
CA GLU A 23 -6.28 -5.69 -6.03
C GLU A 23 -6.26 -7.09 -5.40
N ARG A 24 -6.94 -8.06 -6.02
CA ARG A 24 -6.92 -9.46 -5.58
C ARG A 24 -5.55 -10.09 -5.72
N TYR A 25 -4.84 -9.79 -6.81
CA TYR A 25 -3.48 -10.27 -7.03
C TYR A 25 -2.51 -9.69 -6.00
N ASP A 26 -2.58 -8.38 -5.75
CA ASP A 26 -1.74 -7.70 -4.76
C ASP A 26 -2.02 -8.22 -3.35
N SER A 27 -3.29 -8.44 -3.01
CA SER A 27 -3.71 -9.06 -1.73
C SER A 27 -3.22 -10.50 -1.58
N TRP A 28 -3.24 -11.30 -2.66
CA TRP A 28 -2.72 -12.67 -2.63
C TRP A 28 -1.20 -12.69 -2.48
N ARG A 29 -0.49 -11.87 -3.27
CA ARG A 29 0.96 -11.75 -3.20
C ARG A 29 1.42 -11.28 -1.82
N PHE A 30 0.75 -10.27 -1.26
CA PHE A 30 1.04 -9.79 0.09
C PHE A 30 0.87 -10.89 1.15
N ARG A 31 -0.21 -11.68 1.09
CA ARG A 31 -0.40 -12.83 1.97
C ARG A 31 0.68 -13.90 1.78
N GLY A 32 1.12 -14.13 0.54
CA GLY A 32 2.23 -15.03 0.24
C GLY A 32 3.55 -14.56 0.85
N ASP A 33 3.87 -13.28 0.71
CA ASP A 33 5.08 -12.69 1.28
C ASP A 33 5.08 -12.77 2.82
N ILE A 34 3.92 -12.54 3.46
CA ILE A 34 3.75 -12.71 4.91
C ILE A 34 4.03 -14.15 5.33
N ALA A 35 3.42 -15.12 4.65
CA ALA A 35 3.60 -16.53 4.96
C ALA A 35 5.08 -16.95 4.80
N ALA A 36 5.76 -16.43 3.77
CA ALA A 36 7.18 -16.67 3.55
C ALA A 36 8.07 -16.06 4.64
N ILE A 37 7.77 -14.83 5.08
CA ILE A 37 8.47 -14.18 6.20
C ILE A 37 8.27 -15.01 7.47
N MET A 38 7.03 -15.33 7.83
CA MET A 38 6.73 -16.14 9.02
C MET A 38 7.42 -17.51 8.98
N ALA A 39 7.38 -18.21 7.85
CA ALA A 39 8.08 -19.48 7.69
C ALA A 39 9.61 -19.36 7.78
N SER A 40 10.17 -18.21 7.37
CA SER A 40 11.60 -17.93 7.50
C SER A 40 11.99 -17.65 8.95
N LEU A 41 11.13 -16.95 9.71
CA LEU A 41 11.34 -16.70 11.13
C LEU A 41 11.19 -17.97 11.95
N ASP A 42 10.24 -18.83 11.60
CA ASP A 42 10.04 -20.12 12.28
C ASP A 42 11.28 -21.02 12.15
N ARG A 43 12.00 -20.91 11.01
CA ARG A 43 13.27 -21.60 10.76
C ARG A 43 14.47 -21.05 11.53
N LEU A 44 14.39 -19.85 12.10
CA LEU A 44 15.46 -19.34 12.97
C LEU A 44 15.43 -20.15 14.27
N CYS A 45 16.58 -20.68 14.69
CA CYS A 45 16.64 -21.37 15.98
C CYS A 45 16.81 -20.35 17.12
N ASP A 46 16.35 -20.71 18.33
CA ASP A 46 16.44 -19.81 19.49
C ASP A 46 17.88 -19.39 19.79
N ARG A 47 18.87 -20.25 19.49
CA ARG A 47 20.28 -19.90 19.60
C ARG A 47 20.72 -18.79 18.64
N GLN A 48 20.15 -18.70 17.45
CA GLN A 48 20.43 -17.61 16.51
C GLN A 48 19.77 -16.31 16.96
N LEU A 49 18.58 -16.41 17.57
CA LEU A 49 17.88 -15.27 18.15
C LEU A 49 18.62 -14.72 19.39
N ASP A 50 19.11 -15.60 20.25
CA ASP A 50 19.96 -15.25 21.40
C ASP A 50 21.25 -14.54 20.96
N LEU A 51 21.87 -14.95 19.85
CA LEU A 51 23.08 -14.30 19.33
C LEU A 51 22.85 -12.85 18.88
N ILE A 52 21.64 -12.52 18.45
CA ILE A 52 21.24 -11.15 18.11
C ILE A 52 20.53 -10.44 19.28
N GLY A 53 20.50 -11.07 20.47
CA GLY A 53 19.91 -10.52 21.69
C GLY A 53 18.41 -10.31 21.61
N MET A 54 17.70 -11.13 20.82
CA MET A 54 16.26 -10.99 20.59
C MET A 54 15.55 -12.28 20.98
N ARG A 55 14.37 -12.16 21.60
CA ARG A 55 13.51 -13.33 21.85
C ARG A 55 12.57 -13.58 20.67
N ARG A 56 12.10 -14.82 20.53
CA ARG A 56 11.16 -15.20 19.46
C ARG A 56 9.86 -14.41 19.52
N GLU A 57 9.34 -14.16 20.73
CA GLU A 57 8.13 -13.37 20.92
C GLU A 57 8.34 -11.91 20.46
N GLU A 58 9.49 -11.33 20.79
CA GLU A 58 9.86 -9.95 20.41
C GLU A 58 10.01 -9.81 18.89
N LEU A 59 10.60 -10.81 18.23
CA LEU A 59 10.69 -10.85 16.77
C LEU A 59 9.31 -10.88 16.12
N PHE A 60 8.42 -11.72 16.66
CA PHE A 60 7.06 -11.85 16.14
C PHE A 60 6.26 -10.55 16.30
N GLU A 61 6.38 -9.90 17.45
CA GLU A 61 5.75 -8.61 17.72
C GLU A 61 6.30 -7.51 16.80
N ALA A 62 7.63 -7.40 16.65
CA ALA A 62 8.26 -6.43 15.78
C ALA A 62 7.86 -6.59 14.30
N VAL A 63 7.73 -7.83 13.82
CA VAL A 63 7.29 -8.12 12.45
C VAL A 63 5.81 -7.80 12.27
N SER A 64 4.98 -8.10 13.28
CA SER A 64 3.56 -7.74 13.28
C SER A 64 3.37 -6.23 13.21
N ASP A 65 4.12 -5.47 14.00
CA ASP A 65 4.14 -4.01 13.98
C ASP A 65 4.57 -3.45 12.62
N LEU A 66 5.65 -4.00 12.05
CA LEU A 66 6.12 -3.62 10.72
C LEU A 66 5.04 -3.84 9.66
N MET A 67 4.33 -4.97 9.73
CA MET A 67 3.24 -5.29 8.82
C MET A 67 2.05 -4.35 8.96
N MET A 68 1.66 -4.01 10.19
CA MET A 68 0.58 -3.04 10.45
C MET A 68 0.93 -1.66 9.88
N ARG A 69 2.16 -1.18 10.09
CA ARG A 69 2.63 0.09 9.52
C ARG A 69 2.68 0.07 8.00
N ALA A 70 3.10 -1.04 7.41
CA ALA A 70 3.13 -1.19 5.96
C ALA A 70 1.71 -1.16 5.37
N GLU A 71 0.73 -1.79 6.01
CA GLU A 71 -0.66 -1.74 5.54
C GLU A 71 -1.28 -0.35 5.71
N GLU A 72 -0.99 0.33 6.81
CA GLU A 72 -1.38 1.72 7.05
C GLU A 72 -0.85 2.64 5.94
N GLN A 73 0.43 2.52 5.58
CA GLN A 73 1.04 3.26 4.48
C GLN A 73 0.39 2.97 3.13
N ARG A 74 0.02 1.72 2.86
CA ARG A 74 -0.69 1.36 1.62
C ARG A 74 -2.10 1.93 1.59
N ARG A 75 -2.81 1.92 2.72
CA ARG A 75 -4.12 2.57 2.84
C ARG A 75 -4.01 4.05 2.50
N ILE A 76 -3.09 4.77 3.15
CA ILE A 76 -2.83 6.19 2.85
C ILE A 76 -2.49 6.37 1.36
N GLY A 77 -1.68 5.49 0.78
CA GLY A 77 -1.36 5.53 -0.65
C GLY A 77 -2.59 5.38 -1.55
N ARG A 78 -3.52 4.48 -1.21
CA ARG A 78 -4.80 4.33 -1.93
C ARG A 78 -5.66 5.58 -1.80
N ASP A 79 -5.79 6.12 -0.60
CA ASP A 79 -6.59 7.33 -0.33
C ASP A 79 -6.03 8.55 -1.09
N VAL A 80 -4.70 8.69 -1.18
CA VAL A 80 -4.05 9.76 -1.95
C VAL A 80 -4.29 9.60 -3.45
N VAL A 81 -4.19 8.37 -3.98
CA VAL A 81 -4.48 8.11 -5.40
C VAL A 81 -5.94 8.42 -5.72
N GLU A 82 -6.87 8.00 -4.86
CA GLU A 82 -8.29 8.29 -5.01
C GLU A 82 -8.56 9.80 -5.00
N LEU A 83 -7.94 10.54 -4.06
CA LEU A 83 -8.05 11.99 -3.98
C LEU A 83 -7.51 12.69 -5.24
N LEU A 84 -6.40 12.20 -5.81
CA LEU A 84 -5.84 12.74 -7.05
C LEU A 84 -6.70 12.41 -8.27
N GLU A 85 -7.33 11.23 -8.31
CA GLU A 85 -8.24 10.82 -9.38
C GLU A 85 -9.58 11.58 -9.34
N THR A 86 -10.03 12.00 -8.16
CA THR A 86 -11.28 12.79 -7.98
C THR A 86 -11.06 14.30 -7.92
N ALA A 87 -9.81 14.77 -7.85
CA ALA A 87 -9.50 16.19 -7.86
C ALA A 87 -9.87 16.82 -9.21
N PRO A 88 -10.65 17.92 -9.23
CA PRO A 88 -10.90 18.67 -10.46
C PRO A 88 -9.59 19.27 -10.99
N GLU A 89 -9.32 19.16 -12.29
CA GLU A 89 -8.08 19.62 -12.94
C GLU A 89 -7.82 21.14 -12.83
N ASP A 90 -8.78 21.92 -12.30
CA ASP A 90 -8.69 23.38 -12.16
C ASP A 90 -7.99 23.87 -10.87
N ALA A 91 -7.40 22.98 -10.07
CA ALA A 91 -6.51 23.38 -8.96
C ALA A 91 -5.13 23.85 -9.51
N THR A 92 -5.19 24.98 -10.20
CA THR A 92 -4.10 25.76 -10.79
C THR A 92 -2.93 25.87 -9.81
N THR A 93 -1.75 25.48 -10.29
CA THR A 93 -0.40 25.75 -9.75
C THR A 93 -0.31 26.78 -8.62
N PRO A 94 0.27 26.47 -7.45
CA PRO A 94 0.79 27.50 -6.56
C PRO A 94 2.11 28.02 -7.14
N LYS A 95 2.03 28.75 -8.26
CA LYS A 95 3.03 29.75 -8.60
C LYS A 95 2.66 30.97 -7.77
N THR A 96 3.62 31.55 -7.06
CA THR A 96 3.55 32.82 -6.31
C THR A 96 3.28 32.72 -4.78
N VAL A 97 4.22 32.15 -4.01
CA VAL A 97 4.50 32.65 -2.64
C VAL A 97 6.03 32.82 -2.40
N ALA A 98 6.87 32.72 -3.44
CA ALA A 98 8.31 32.90 -3.29
C ALA A 98 8.77 34.38 -3.32
N THR A 99 7.91 35.33 -3.70
CA THR A 99 8.32 36.73 -3.93
C THR A 99 7.86 37.73 -2.86
N ALA A 100 7.30 37.28 -1.73
CA ALA A 100 6.89 38.21 -0.66
C ALA A 100 7.98 38.45 0.42
N ARG A 101 9.05 37.65 0.45
CA ARG A 101 10.11 37.76 1.46
C ARG A 101 11.32 38.61 1.04
N ALA A 102 11.47 38.90 -0.25
CA ALA A 102 12.62 39.66 -0.76
C ALA A 102 12.48 41.18 -0.52
N ASP A 103 11.27 41.74 -0.56
CA ASP A 103 11.08 43.19 -0.48
C ASP A 103 11.04 43.73 0.96
N ALA A 104 10.86 42.87 1.96
CA ALA A 104 10.87 43.26 3.37
C ALA A 104 12.30 43.39 3.95
N GLN A 105 13.33 42.91 3.23
CA GLN A 105 14.71 42.88 3.73
C GLN A 105 15.62 43.95 3.08
N ALA A 106 15.08 44.73 2.14
CA ALA A 106 15.79 45.85 1.49
C ALA A 106 15.43 47.25 2.07
N ALA A 107 14.58 47.29 3.11
CA ALA A 107 14.14 48.52 3.78
C ALA A 107 14.55 48.59 5.27
N ALA A 108 15.64 47.90 5.64
CA ALA A 108 16.26 47.96 6.96
C ALA A 108 17.67 48.59 6.87
#